data_AF-A0A1S2P2X7-F1
#
_entry.id   AF-A0A1S2P2X7-F1
#
_cell.length_a   1.000
_cell.length_b   1.000
_cell.length_c   1.000
_cell.angle_alpha   90.00
_cell.angle_beta   90.00
_cell.angle_gamma   90.00
#
_symmetry.space_group_name_H-M   'P 1'
#
loop_
_entity.id
_entity.type
_entity.pdbx_description
1 polymer ?
#
loop_
_entity_poly.entity_id
_entity_poly.type
_entity_poly.pdbx_seq_one_letter_code
_entity_poly.pdbx_strand_id
1 'polypeptide(L)'
;MPMLSAVQIIATVALVAWMITGFTPLPGRWLRWKMFCRATFTITSLTGTKDGRTAPVNVYNYLSPGSFILGPPQLQTVLDHLTGSGRYDRIDGHGRVLSARGEQRVEVRGSRVVL
;
A
#
# COMPACT_ATOMS: atom_id res chain seq x y z
N MET A 1 12.05 -52.31 0.81
CA MET A 1 10.84 -51.45 0.71
C MET A 1 11.18 -50.12 0.03
N PRO A 2 11.38 -50.08 -1.30
CA PRO A 2 11.75 -48.85 -2.02
C PRO A 2 10.56 -47.94 -2.38
N MET A 3 9.34 -48.47 -2.35
CA MET A 3 8.14 -47.77 -2.83
C MET A 3 7.72 -46.59 -1.93
N LEU A 4 7.91 -46.72 -0.61
CA LEU A 4 7.54 -45.68 0.36
C LEU A 4 8.38 -44.40 0.17
N SER A 5 9.64 -44.55 -0.24
CA SER A 5 10.58 -43.45 -0.45
C SER A 5 10.26 -42.65 -1.71
N ALA A 6 9.93 -43.32 -2.83
CA ALA A 6 9.59 -42.65 -4.07
C ALA A 6 8.30 -41.82 -3.95
N VAL A 7 7.27 -42.37 -3.28
CA VAL A 7 6.01 -41.66 -3.04
C VAL A 7 6.22 -40.44 -2.15
N GLN A 8 7.05 -40.55 -1.11
CA GLN A 8 7.37 -39.44 -0.22
C GLN A 8 8.12 -38.31 -0.95
N ILE A 9 9.05 -38.65 -1.84
CA ILE A 9 9.78 -37.67 -2.66
C ILE A 9 8.81 -36.93 -3.59
N ILE A 10 7.95 -37.67 -4.30
CA ILE A 10 6.96 -37.07 -5.21
C ILE A 10 6.01 -36.14 -4.45
N ALA A 11 5.49 -36.58 -3.30
CA ALA A 11 4.61 -35.77 -2.47
C ALA A 11 5.31 -34.50 -1.96
N THR A 12 6.58 -34.59 -1.57
CA THR A 12 7.37 -33.45 -1.12
C THR A 12 7.62 -32.46 -2.25
N VAL A 13 7.98 -32.94 -3.45
CA VAL A 13 8.20 -32.08 -4.62
C VAL A 13 6.90 -31.41 -5.06
N ALA A 14 5.77 -32.13 -5.06
CA ALA A 14 4.46 -31.57 -5.37
C ALA A 14 4.04 -30.48 -4.36
N LEU A 15 4.26 -30.72 -3.06
CA LEU A 15 4.01 -29.74 -2.02
C LEU A 15 4.90 -28.51 -2.18
N VAL A 16 6.19 -28.69 -2.44
CA VAL A 16 7.14 -27.59 -2.66
C VAL A 16 6.78 -26.81 -3.91
N ALA A 17 6.42 -27.46 -5.01
CA ALA A 17 5.98 -26.80 -6.24
C ALA A 17 4.66 -26.01 -6.01
N TRP A 18 3.73 -26.56 -5.23
CA TRP A 18 2.51 -25.84 -4.83
C TRP A 18 2.82 -24.67 -3.90
N MET A 19 3.78 -24.81 -3.00
CA MET A 19 4.25 -23.69 -2.19
C MET A 19 4.95 -22.63 -3.04
N ILE A 20 5.76 -23.00 -4.03
CA ILE A 20 6.43 -22.04 -4.91
C ILE A 20 5.39 -21.30 -5.76
N THR A 21 4.44 -22.01 -6.38
CA THR A 21 3.40 -21.39 -7.23
C THR A 21 2.33 -20.64 -6.43
N GLY A 22 1.97 -21.11 -5.24
CA GLY A 22 1.04 -20.43 -4.33
C GLY A 22 1.67 -19.30 -3.50
N PHE A 23 3.00 -19.22 -3.42
CA PHE A 23 3.72 -18.23 -2.62
C PHE A 23 4.76 -17.35 -3.35
N THR A 24 4.84 -17.36 -4.70
CA THR A 24 5.63 -16.36 -5.47
C THR A 24 4.72 -15.36 -6.21
N PRO A 25 5.20 -14.15 -6.56
CA PRO A 25 5.49 -13.03 -5.69
C PRO A 25 4.51 -11.87 -5.99
N LEU A 26 3.36 -11.83 -5.33
CA LEU A 26 2.58 -10.57 -5.28
C LEU A 26 3.17 -9.70 -4.16
N PRO A 27 3.38 -8.39 -4.42
CA PRO A 27 4.12 -7.48 -3.53
C PRO A 27 3.32 -7.23 -2.26
N GLY A 28 3.43 -8.15 -1.29
CA GLY A 28 2.62 -8.10 -0.08
C GLY A 28 2.63 -9.38 0.75
N ARG A 29 3.80 -9.99 0.99
CA ARG A 29 3.90 -11.21 1.81
C ARG A 29 3.45 -10.99 3.27
N TRP A 30 3.59 -9.77 3.79
CA TRP A 30 3.09 -9.36 5.12
C TRP A 30 1.58 -9.05 5.13
N LEU A 31 1.03 -8.69 3.98
CA LEU A 31 -0.34 -8.21 3.79
C LEU A 31 -1.34 -9.35 3.57
N ARG A 32 -0.87 -10.61 3.43
CA ARG A 32 -1.68 -11.83 3.19
C ARG A 32 -2.25 -12.50 4.45
N TRP A 33 -1.98 -11.99 5.65
CA TRP A 33 -2.71 -12.44 6.84
C TRP A 33 -4.18 -12.01 6.70
N LYS A 34 -5.16 -12.86 7.06
CA LYS A 34 -6.60 -12.56 6.87
C LYS A 34 -7.02 -11.18 7.43
N MET A 35 -6.31 -10.69 8.44
CA MET A 35 -6.51 -9.37 9.04
C MET A 35 -6.06 -8.21 8.14
N PHE A 36 -5.03 -8.41 7.30
CA PHE A 36 -4.45 -7.41 6.39
C PHE A 36 -4.86 -7.60 4.92
N CYS A 37 -5.40 -8.74 4.51
CA CYS A 37 -5.81 -8.99 3.11
C CYS A 37 -6.83 -7.98 2.56
N ARG A 38 -7.51 -7.22 3.42
CA ARG A 38 -8.45 -6.15 3.03
C ARG A 38 -7.91 -4.73 3.28
N ALA A 39 -6.75 -4.61 3.90
CA ALA A 39 -6.15 -3.33 4.19
C ALA A 39 -5.55 -2.73 2.91
N THR A 40 -5.83 -1.46 2.70
CA THR A 40 -5.26 -0.67 1.60
C THR A 40 -4.25 0.29 2.20
N PHE A 41 -3.03 0.26 1.66
CA PHE A 41 -1.93 1.10 2.10
C PHE A 41 -1.53 2.00 0.96
N THR A 42 -1.42 3.29 1.23
CA THR A 42 -0.95 4.26 0.23
C THR A 42 0.38 4.81 0.71
N ILE A 43 1.44 4.61 -0.07
CA ILE A 43 2.78 5.15 0.17
C ILE A 43 2.97 6.30 -0.82
N THR A 44 3.11 7.52 -0.31
CA THR A 44 3.18 8.73 -1.14
C THR A 44 4.33 9.63 -0.74
N SER A 45 4.97 10.24 -1.74
CA SER A 45 5.85 11.39 -1.59
C SER A 45 5.06 12.63 -2.00
N LEU A 46 4.77 13.50 -1.04
CA LEU A 46 3.93 14.68 -1.23
C LEU A 46 4.69 15.95 -0.89
N THR A 47 4.42 17.00 -1.65
CA THR A 47 4.94 18.34 -1.44
C THR A 47 3.77 19.31 -1.35
N GLY A 48 3.71 20.03 -0.25
CA GLY A 48 2.75 21.09 0.00
C GLY A 48 3.36 22.44 -0.33
N THR A 49 2.60 23.29 -1.00
CA THR A 49 2.95 24.68 -1.30
C THR A 49 2.12 25.61 -0.43
N LYS A 50 2.78 26.54 0.24
CA LYS A 50 2.15 27.61 1.02
C LYS A 50 2.88 28.93 0.74
N ASP A 51 2.15 29.96 0.31
CA ASP A 51 2.71 31.29 0.03
C ASP A 51 3.94 31.23 -0.91
N GLY A 52 3.88 30.36 -1.92
CA GLY A 52 4.97 30.12 -2.88
C GLY A 52 6.15 29.28 -2.35
N ARG A 53 6.12 28.84 -1.09
CA ARG A 53 7.16 27.96 -0.51
C ARG A 53 6.71 26.52 -0.47
N THR A 54 7.61 25.61 -0.82
CA THR A 54 7.36 24.17 -0.82
C THR A 54 7.93 23.47 0.40
N ALA A 55 7.19 22.54 0.98
CA ALA A 55 7.65 21.69 2.07
C ALA A 55 7.13 20.25 1.90
N PRO A 56 7.87 19.23 2.38
CA PRO A 56 7.40 17.85 2.37
C PRO A 56 6.16 17.69 3.26
N VAL A 57 5.19 16.90 2.81
CA VAL A 57 3.96 16.60 3.54
C VAL A 57 3.94 15.14 3.97
N ASN A 58 3.92 14.92 5.27
CA ASN A 58 3.73 13.59 5.85
C ASN A 58 2.27 13.41 6.29
N VAL A 59 1.48 12.70 5.47
CA VAL A 59 0.06 12.43 5.74
C VAL A 59 -0.17 11.47 6.92
N TYR A 60 0.83 10.66 7.28
CA TYR A 60 0.71 9.72 8.40
C TYR A 60 0.71 10.41 9.76
N ASN A 61 1.18 11.66 9.84
CA ASN A 61 1.10 12.46 11.06
C ASN A 61 -0.34 12.82 11.45
N TYR A 62 -1.31 12.62 10.55
CA TYR A 62 -2.73 12.92 10.77
C TYR A 62 -3.58 11.65 10.97
N LEU A 63 -2.95 10.49 11.02
CA LEU A 63 -3.61 9.24 11.35
C LEU A 63 -3.51 8.99 12.85
N SER A 64 -4.53 8.34 13.40
CA SER A 64 -4.45 7.83 14.77
C SER A 64 -3.23 6.92 14.93
N PRO A 65 -2.50 6.99 16.05
CA PRO A 65 -1.36 6.12 16.30
C PRO A 65 -1.72 4.64 16.07
N GLY A 66 -0.91 3.94 15.27
CA GLY A 66 -1.16 2.55 14.86
C GLY A 66 -2.08 2.37 13.65
N SER A 67 -2.66 3.45 13.11
CA SER A 67 -3.38 3.41 11.83
C SER A 67 -2.42 3.66 10.67
N PHE A 68 -2.19 2.62 9.89
CA PHE A 68 -1.41 2.63 8.64
C PHE A 68 -2.28 2.30 7.42
N ILE A 69 -3.58 2.07 7.63
CA ILE A 69 -4.57 1.80 6.58
C ILE A 69 -5.01 3.15 6.03
N LEU A 70 -4.41 3.52 4.91
CA LEU A 70 -4.71 4.74 4.18
C LEU A 70 -5.07 4.36 2.75
N GLY A 71 -6.36 4.27 2.46
CA GLY A 71 -6.84 4.17 1.10
C GLY A 71 -6.92 5.54 0.41
N PRO A 72 -7.15 5.56 -0.91
CA PRO A 72 -7.32 6.80 -1.67
C PRO A 72 -8.38 7.76 -1.09
N PRO A 73 -9.55 7.29 -0.62
CA PRO A 73 -10.53 8.19 0.00
C PRO A 73 -10.04 8.83 1.29
N GLN A 74 -9.39 8.05 2.17
CA GLN A 74 -8.83 8.59 3.41
C GLN A 74 -7.69 9.57 3.14
N LEU A 75 -6.84 9.29 2.12
CA LEU A 75 -5.82 10.22 1.68
C LEU A 75 -6.45 11.55 1.24
N GLN A 76 -7.52 11.50 0.42
CA GLN A 76 -8.23 12.70 0.00
C GLN A 76 -8.76 13.49 1.20
N THR A 77 -9.33 12.83 2.22
CA THR A 77 -9.81 13.50 3.44
C THR A 77 -8.69 14.26 4.17
N VAL A 78 -7.50 13.66 4.28
CA VAL A 78 -6.34 14.34 4.89
C VAL A 78 -5.93 15.56 4.04
N LEU A 79 -5.87 15.42 2.71
CA LEU A 79 -5.54 16.53 1.81
C LEU A 79 -6.57 17.67 1.89
N ASP A 80 -7.86 17.33 1.93
CA ASP A 80 -8.96 18.30 2.08
C ASP A 80 -8.86 19.03 3.42
N HIS A 81 -8.53 18.34 4.50
CA HIS A 81 -8.29 18.98 5.80
C HIS A 81 -7.10 19.94 5.76
N LEU A 82 -5.97 19.52 5.17
CA LEU A 82 -4.75 20.33 5.12
C LEU A 82 -4.89 21.58 4.24
N THR A 83 -5.70 21.49 3.20
CA THR A 83 -6.00 22.63 2.32
C THR A 83 -7.10 23.51 2.90
N GLY A 84 -8.19 22.91 3.40
CA GLY A 84 -9.30 23.63 4.01
C GLY A 84 -8.94 24.36 5.31
N SER A 85 -7.95 23.86 6.07
CA SER A 85 -7.38 24.56 7.24
C SER A 85 -6.41 25.69 6.87
N GLY A 86 -6.10 25.85 5.58
CA GLY A 86 -5.15 26.87 5.09
C GLY A 86 -3.68 26.53 5.34
N ARG A 87 -3.36 25.33 5.83
CA ARG A 87 -1.97 24.89 6.09
C ARG A 87 -1.14 24.80 4.81
N TYR A 88 -1.77 24.39 3.71
CA TYR A 88 -1.19 24.44 2.37
C TYR A 88 -2.22 24.99 1.39
N ASP A 89 -1.77 25.80 0.43
CA ASP A 89 -2.64 26.28 -0.65
C ASP A 89 -2.83 25.18 -1.70
N ARG A 90 -1.80 24.34 -1.88
CA ARG A 90 -1.81 23.23 -2.84
C ARG A 90 -0.92 22.10 -2.35
N ILE A 91 -1.32 20.86 -2.61
CA ILE A 91 -0.49 19.67 -2.37
C ILE A 91 -0.41 18.86 -3.66
N ASP A 92 0.80 18.47 -4.04
CA ASP A 92 1.05 17.61 -5.20
C ASP A 92 2.01 16.48 -4.84
N GLY A 93 2.03 15.43 -5.65
CA GLY A 93 2.99 14.36 -5.52
C GLY A 93 2.56 13.08 -6.19
N HIS A 94 3.20 11.99 -5.81
CA HIS A 94 2.96 10.68 -6.39
C HIS A 94 3.23 9.59 -5.37
N GLY A 95 2.78 8.39 -5.70
CA GLY A 95 2.88 7.27 -4.80
C GLY A 95 2.33 5.99 -5.40
N ARG A 96 2.11 5.04 -4.51
CA ARG A 96 1.60 3.71 -4.83
C ARG A 96 0.60 3.27 -3.78
N VAL A 97 -0.45 2.63 -4.24
CA VAL A 97 -1.47 1.98 -3.44
C VAL A 97 -1.21 0.49 -3.49
N LEU A 98 -1.01 -0.12 -2.32
CA LEU A 98 -0.89 -1.55 -2.12
C LEU A 98 -2.22 -2.05 -1.56
N SER A 99 -2.89 -2.91 -2.33
CA SER A 99 -4.19 -3.46 -1.96
C SER A 99 -4.28 -4.95 -2.31
N ALA A 100 -5.41 -5.57 -1.99
CA ALA A 100 -5.74 -6.93 -2.41
C ALA A 100 -5.69 -7.13 -3.94
N ARG A 101 -5.84 -6.05 -4.71
CA ARG A 101 -5.80 -6.05 -6.18
C ARG A 101 -4.37 -5.92 -6.74
N GLY A 102 -3.37 -5.77 -5.88
CA GLY A 102 -1.99 -5.52 -6.25
C GLY A 102 -1.56 -4.07 -6.01
N GLU A 103 -0.42 -3.72 -6.61
CA GLU A 103 0.17 -2.38 -6.59
C GLU A 103 -0.39 -1.54 -7.73
N GLN A 104 -0.92 -0.36 -7.40
CA GLN A 104 -1.42 0.63 -8.35
C GLN A 104 -0.72 1.96 -8.12
N ARG A 105 -0.39 2.70 -9.19
CA ARG A 105 0.17 4.04 -9.08
C ARG A 105 -0.92 5.02 -8.64
N VAL A 106 -0.56 5.98 -7.80
CA VAL A 106 -1.44 7.09 -7.42
C VAL A 106 -0.68 8.40 -7.57
N GLU A 107 -1.38 9.43 -8.02
CA GLU A 107 -0.86 10.79 -8.11
C GLU A 107 -1.74 11.74 -7.30
N VAL A 108 -1.13 12.79 -6.77
CA VAL A 108 -1.84 13.91 -6.18
C VAL A 108 -1.55 15.11 -7.05
N ARG A 109 -2.59 15.65 -7.69
CA ARG A 109 -2.49 16.81 -8.57
C ARG A 109 -3.48 17.86 -8.13
N GLY A 110 -3.02 19.06 -7.82
CA GLY A 110 -3.89 20.14 -7.35
C GLY A 110 -4.70 19.73 -6.12
N SER A 111 -4.06 19.02 -5.19
CA SER A 111 -4.68 18.50 -3.95
C SER A 111 -5.75 17.42 -4.16
N ARG A 112 -5.84 16.83 -5.37
CA ARG A 112 -6.75 15.73 -5.69
C ARG A 112 -6.00 14.43 -5.94
N VAL A 113 -6.49 13.35 -5.35
CA VAL A 113 -5.99 11.99 -5.56
C VAL A 113 -6.50 11.46 -6.91
N VAL A 114 -5.58 10.97 -7.75
CA VAL A 114 -5.84 10.41 -9.09
C VAL A 114 -5.20 9.02 -9.16
N LEU A 115 -5.94 8.03 -9.64
CA LEU A 115 -5.57 6.60 -9.68
C LEU A 115 -5.33 6.08 -11.10
#